data_AF-A0A2S9CZC2-F1
#
_entry.id   AF-A0A2S9CZC2-F1
#
_cell.length_a   1.000
_cell.length_b   1.000
_cell.length_c   1.000
_cell.angle_alpha   90.00
_cell.angle_beta   90.00
_cell.angle_gamma   90.00
#
_symmetry.space_group_name_H-M   'P 1'
#
loop_
_entity.id
_entity.type
_entity.pdbx_description
1 polymer ?
#
loop_
_entity_poly.entity_id
_entity_poly.type
_entity_poly.pdbx_seq_one_letter_code
_entity_poly.pdbx_strand_id
1 'polypeptide(L)' 'MPFIKVEVLREDLTRETKQQLIRKISEAVTSVLNKDPHLTHIVINEIEDDNWGYAGEQVSVLKEQGFSTVKK' A
#
# COMPACT_ATOMS: atom_id res chain seq x y z
N MET A 1 20.86 1.84 -1.00
CA MET A 1 19.89 1.23 -1.92
C MET A 1 18.67 0.84 -1.10
N PRO A 2 17.69 1.75 -0.94
CA PRO A 2 16.50 1.48 -0.15
C PRO A 2 15.59 0.44 -0.84
N PHE A 3 14.96 -0.42 -0.04
CA PHE A 3 13.89 -1.32 -0.47
C PHE A 3 12.65 -1.04 0.35
N ILE A 4 11.51 -0.87 -0.31
CA ILE A 4 10.23 -0.59 0.31
C ILE A 4 9.22 -1.63 -0.18
N LYS A 5 8.61 -2.33 0.77
CA LYS A 5 7.49 -3.24 0.52
C LYS A 5 6.21 -2.54 0.95
N VAL A 6 5.26 -2.46 0.04
CA VAL A 6 3.91 -1.97 0.31
C VAL A 6 2.98 -3.16 0.23
N GLU A 7 2.27 -3.44 1.32
CA GLU A 7 1.20 -4.43 1.34
C GLU A 7 -0.10 -3.69 1.58
N VAL A 8 -1.07 -3.91 0.70
CA VAL A 8 -2.33 -3.19 0.68
C VAL A 8 -3.43 -4.16 0.28
N LEU A 9 -4.65 -3.92 0.76
CA LEU A 9 -5.83 -4.64 0.33
C LEU A 9 -6.07 -4.42 -1.17
N ARG A 10 -6.56 -5.45 -1.88
CA ARG A 10 -6.94 -5.36 -3.29
C ARG A 10 -8.26 -4.58 -3.42
N GLU A 11 -8.18 -3.26 -3.31
CA GLU A 11 -9.33 -2.35 -3.38
C GLU A 11 -9.19 -1.42 -4.58
N ASP A 12 -9.63 -1.87 -5.75
CA ASP A 12 -9.69 -1.09 -7.00
C ASP A 12 -8.44 -0.24 -7.29
N LEU A 13 -7.25 -0.77 -6.96
CA LEU A 13 -5.98 -0.09 -7.19
C LEU A 13 -5.67 -0.06 -8.68
N THR A 14 -6.04 1.06 -9.31
CA THR A 14 -5.72 1.32 -10.72
C THR A 14 -4.21 1.45 -10.93
N ARG A 15 -3.79 1.33 -12.20
CA ARG A 15 -2.40 1.51 -12.60
C ARG A 15 -1.90 2.91 -12.24
N GLU A 16 -2.75 3.92 -12.42
CA GLU A 16 -2.46 5.33 -12.16
C GLU A 16 -2.24 5.56 -10.66
N THR A 17 -3.08 4.98 -9.80
CA THR A 17 -2.93 5.08 -8.34
C THR A 17 -1.63 4.43 -7.87
N LYS A 18 -1.31 3.24 -8.39
CA LYS A 18 -0.03 2.56 -8.09
C LYS A 18 1.17 3.41 -8.54
N GLN A 19 1.10 4.03 -9.72
CA GLN A 19 2.15 4.93 -10.21
C GLN A 19 2.35 6.16 -9.30
N GLN A 20 1.25 6.78 -8.87
CA GLN A 20 1.30 7.91 -7.95
C GLN A 20 1.89 7.52 -6.59
N LEU A 21 1.53 6.35 -6.07
CA LEU A 21 2.06 5.84 -4.81
C LEU A 21 3.57 5.61 -4.88
N ILE A 22 4.05 4.94 -5.93
CA ILE A 22 5.49 4.71 -6.18
C ILE A 22 6.24 6.04 -6.20
N ARG A 23 5.73 7.02 -6.96
CA ARG A 23 6.35 8.35 -7.06
C ARG A 23 6.48 9.03 -5.70
N LYS A 24 5.39 9.07 -4.93
CA LYS A 24 5.36 9.73 -3.61
C LYS A 24 6.30 9.06 -2.60
N ILE A 25 6.36 7.72 -2.60
CA ILE A 25 7.29 6.98 -1.74
C ILE A 25 8.74 7.29 -2.13
N SER A 26 9.07 7.26 -3.43
CA SER A 26 10.42 7.61 -3.91
C SER A 26 10.83 9.03 -3.53
N GLU A 27 9.93 10.01 -3.66
CA GLU A 27 10.15 11.41 -3.25
C GLU A 27 10.40 11.53 -1.74
N ALA A 28 9.61 10.83 -0.92
CA ALA A 28 9.77 10.80 0.54
C ALA A 28 11.11 10.18 0.96
N VAL A 29 11.49 9.05 0.37
CA VAL A 29 12.76 8.37 0.67
C VAL A 29 13.94 9.25 0.27
N THR A 30 13.88 9.87 -0.91
CA THR A 30 14.93 10.76 -1.42
C THR A 30 15.10 11.98 -0.51
N SER A 31 13.99 12.63 -0.12
CA SER A 31 14.03 13.83 0.72
C SER A 31 14.53 13.56 2.14
N VAL A 32 14.16 12.43 2.75
CA VAL A 32 14.54 12.12 4.14
C VAL A 32 15.94 11.54 4.23
N LEU A 33 16.31 10.63 3.32
CA LEU A 33 17.58 9.89 3.42
C LEU A 33 18.69 10.48 2.56
N ASN A 34 18.40 11.50 1.74
CA ASN A 34 19.32 12.10 0.78
C ASN A 34 20.02 11.03 -0.10
N LYS A 35 19.22 10.11 -0.65
CA LYS A 35 19.69 9.00 -1.51
C LYS A 35 19.20 9.18 -2.94
N ASP A 36 19.98 8.66 -3.89
CA ASP A 36 19.60 8.61 -5.30
C ASP A 36 18.32 7.77 -5.49
N PRO A 37 17.25 8.34 -6.09
CA PRO A 37 16.00 7.62 -6.35
C PRO A 37 16.19 6.41 -7.28
N HIS A 38 17.19 6.41 -8.17
CA HIS A 38 17.48 5.27 -9.05
C HIS A 38 17.96 4.02 -8.30
N LEU A 39 18.35 4.17 -7.04
CA LEU A 39 18.75 3.07 -6.16
C LEU A 39 17.62 2.62 -5.23
N THR A 40 16.40 3.14 -5.41
CA THR A 40 15.24 2.83 -4.58
C THR A 40 14.33 1.82 -5.29
N HIS A 41 14.05 0.71 -4.63
CA HIS A 41 13.19 -0.35 -5.14
C HIS A 41 11.89 -0.38 -4.34
N ILE A 42 10.76 -0.41 -5.03
CA ILE A 42 9.42 -0.41 -4.42
C ILE A 42 8.63 -1.58 -5.01
N VAL A 43 8.07 -2.41 -4.14
CA VAL A 43 7.19 -3.52 -4.51
C VAL A 43 5.83 -3.30 -3.85
N ILE A 44 4.76 -3.37 -4.65
CA ILE A 44 3.38 -3.28 -4.17
C ILE A 44 2.76 -4.67 -4.29
N ASN A 45 2.32 -5.21 -3.16
CA ASN A 45 1.57 -6.45 -3.06
C ASN A 45 0.12 -6.14 -2.70
N GLU A 46 -0.79 -6.56 -3.57
CA GLU A 46 -2.23 -6.49 -3.35
C GLU A 46 -2.69 -7.81 -2.74
N ILE A 47 -3.31 -7.73 -1.56
CA ILE A 47 -3.74 -8.86 -0.75
C ILE A 47 -5.26 -8.90 -0.73
N GLU A 48 -5.84 -10.07 -0.96
CA GLU A 48 -7.29 -10.28 -0.88
C GLU A 48 -7.80 -10.04 0.55
N ASP A 49 -9.06 -9.61 0.67
CA ASP A 49 -9.69 -9.26 1.95
C ASP A 49 -9.67 -10.43 2.97
N ASP A 50 -9.91 -11.67 2.52
CA ASP A 50 -9.87 -12.87 3.36
C ASP A 50 -8.46 -13.19 3.90
N ASN A 51 -7.43 -12.72 3.21
CA ASN A 51 -6.04 -12.92 3.57
C ASN A 51 -5.49 -11.78 4.45
N TRP A 52 -6.33 -10.83 4.84
CA TRP A 52 -5.97 -9.73 5.72
C TRP A 52 -6.76 -9.76 7.02
N GLY A 53 -6.05 -9.92 8.14
CA GLY A 53 -6.64 -9.92 9.48
C GLY A 53 -6.60 -8.55 10.14
N TYR A 54 -7.70 -8.12 10.74
CA TYR A 54 -7.78 -6.92 11.57
C TYR A 54 -8.67 -7.17 12.79
N ALA A 55 -8.22 -6.75 13.98
CA ALA A 55 -8.94 -6.95 15.25
C ALA A 55 -9.38 -8.40 15.55
N GLY A 56 -8.68 -9.39 15.00
CA GLY A 56 -8.99 -10.82 15.17
C GLY A 56 -9.97 -11.40 14.14
N GLU A 57 -10.35 -10.64 13.11
CA GLU A 57 -11.30 -11.05 12.08
C GLU A 57 -10.76 -10.76 10.67
N GLN A 58 -11.29 -11.43 9.65
CA GLN A 58 -11.01 -11.15 8.25
C GLN A 58 -11.61 -9.81 7.83
N VAL A 59 -10.89 -9.05 7.00
CA VAL A 59 -11.39 -7.77 6.51
C VAL A 59 -12.68 -7.94 5.70
N SER A 60 -12.86 -9.04 4.99
CA SER A 60 -14.10 -9.37 4.28
C SER A 60 -15.31 -9.39 5.21
N VAL A 61 -15.22 -10.13 6.32
CA VAL A 61 -16.27 -10.20 7.36
C VAL A 61 -16.51 -8.83 8.00
N LEU A 62 -15.45 -8.07 8.26
CA LEU A 62 -15.58 -6.72 8.81
C LEU A 62 -16.31 -5.77 7.85
N LYS A 63 -16.04 -5.87 6.54
CA LYS A 63 -16.72 -5.06 5.51
C LYS A 63 -18.22 -5.35 5.46
N GLU A 64 -18.64 -6.61 5.64
CA GLU A 64 -20.06 -6.97 5.78
C GLU A 64 -20.72 -6.29 6.99
N GLN A 65 -19.94 -6.05 8.06
CA GLN A 65 -20.37 -5.36 9.27
C GLN A 65 -20.29 -3.82 9.18
N GLY A 66 -19.95 -3.28 8.01
CA GLY A 66 -19.87 -1.84 7.75
C GLY A 66 -18.50 -1.20 7.99
N PHE A 67 -17.43 -2.00 8.15
CA PHE A 67 -16.06 -1.49 8.11
C PHE A 67 -15.76 -0.90 6.73
N SER A 68 -15.13 0.27 6.71
CA SER A 68 -14.70 0.92 5.49
C SER A 68 -13.24 1.35 5.62
N THR A 69 -12.47 1.01 4.61
CA THR A 69 -11.06 1.35 4.39
C THR A 69 -10.89 2.69 3.67
N VAL A 70 -11.98 3.24 3.12
CA VAL A 70 -12.01 4.51 2.40
C VAL A 70 -12.23 5.65 3.40
N LYS A 71 -11.48 6.73 3.23
CA LYS A 71 -11.65 7.95 4.02
C LYS A 71 -13.05 8.53 3.77
N LYS A 72 -13.87 8.63 4.84
CA LYS A 72 -15.16 9.34 4.84
C LYS A 72 -14.99 10.84 4.66
#